data_AF-A0A9N8K0A0-F1
#
_entry.id   AF-A0A9N8K0A0-F1
#
_cell.length_a   1.000
_cell.length_b   1.000
_cell.length_c   1.000
_cell.angle_alpha   90.00
_cell.angle_beta   90.00
_cell.angle_gamma   90.00
#
_symmetry.space_group_name_H-M   'P 1'
#
loop_
_entity.id
_entity.type
_entity.pdbx_description
1 polymer ?
#
loop_
_entity_poly.entity_id
_entity_poly.type
_entity_poly.pdbx_seq_one_letter_code
_entity_poly.pdbx_strand_id
1 'polypeptide(L)'
;MNTSQPTSQPEDVKFTVGWVCALPVEMSAAKAMLDEKYDFPVPSRPGDTNIYTLGRIGGHQVVITSLPAGKPGVTAAAVVATRMLADSPDIRFGLMVGIASSTRGGPRTAR
;
A
#
# COMPACT_ATOMS: atom_id res chain seq x y z
N MET A 1 -7.60 37.60 18.13
CA MET A 1 -6.71 37.28 16.99
C MET A 1 -6.52 35.77 17.00
N ASN A 2 -7.36 35.03 16.27
CA ASN A 2 -7.29 33.57 16.20
C ASN A 2 -6.93 33.21 14.76
N THR A 3 -5.68 32.85 14.52
CA THR A 3 -5.22 32.32 13.25
C THR A 3 -5.61 30.85 13.19
N SER A 4 -6.79 30.57 12.65
CA SER A 4 -7.24 29.21 12.33
C SER A 4 -6.28 28.60 11.31
N GLN A 5 -5.46 27.65 11.76
CA GLN A 5 -4.72 26.76 10.85
C GLN A 5 -5.75 26.00 9.99
N PRO A 6 -5.51 25.76 8.69
CA PRO A 6 -6.33 24.83 7.94
C PRO A 6 -5.94 23.41 8.38
N THR A 7 -6.58 22.92 9.43
CA THR A 7 -6.59 21.50 9.79
C THR A 7 -7.64 20.79 8.94
N SER A 8 -7.41 20.65 7.64
CA SER A 8 -8.21 19.76 6.81
C SER A 8 -7.42 18.47 6.59
N GLN A 9 -7.78 17.41 7.31
CA GLN A 9 -7.71 16.09 6.69
C GLN A 9 -8.49 16.24 5.38
N PRO A 10 -7.94 15.83 4.23
CA PRO A 10 -8.69 15.97 3.01
C PRO A 10 -9.74 14.86 2.97
N GLU A 11 -10.88 15.13 3.61
CA GLU A 11 -12.10 14.35 3.51
C GLU A 11 -12.62 14.19 2.07
N ASP A 12 -12.04 14.94 1.13
CA ASP A 12 -12.29 14.87 -0.33
C ASP A 12 -11.15 14.25 -1.18
N VAL A 13 -10.01 13.84 -0.58
CA VAL A 13 -8.91 13.20 -1.35
C VAL A 13 -9.23 11.72 -1.53
N LYS A 14 -9.70 11.40 -2.73
CA LYS A 14 -10.08 10.05 -3.16
C LYS A 14 -8.88 9.29 -3.68
N PHE A 15 -8.40 8.33 -2.88
CA PHE A 15 -7.33 7.44 -3.32
C PHE A 15 -7.82 6.46 -4.38
N THR A 16 -7.14 6.47 -5.53
CA THR A 16 -7.54 5.69 -6.71
C THR A 16 -6.66 4.45 -6.91
N VAL A 17 -5.48 4.43 -6.31
CA VAL A 17 -4.50 3.36 -6.45
C VAL A 17 -4.08 2.87 -5.06
N GLY A 18 -4.18 1.57 -4.84
CA GLY A 18 -3.61 0.90 -3.69
C GLY A 18 -2.33 0.15 -4.07
N TRP A 19 -1.27 0.29 -3.29
CA TRP A 19 0.03 -0.33 -3.53
C TRP A 19 0.48 -1.09 -2.28
N VAL A 20 0.49 -2.42 -2.37
CA VAL A 20 0.95 -3.31 -1.31
C VAL A 20 2.39 -3.77 -1.59
N CYS A 21 3.29 -3.51 -0.64
CA CYS A 21 4.69 -3.93 -0.69
C CYS A 21 4.93 -5.12 0.26
N ALA A 22 5.56 -6.18 -0.24
CA ALA A 22 5.91 -7.34 0.55
C ALA A 22 7.16 -7.14 1.41
N LEU A 23 8.11 -6.32 0.93
CA LEU A 23 9.42 -6.12 1.53
C LEU A 23 9.71 -4.63 1.81
N PRO A 24 10.55 -4.31 2.81
CA PRO A 24 10.97 -2.94 3.10
C PRO A 24 11.64 -2.23 1.92
N VAL A 25 12.41 -2.97 1.11
CA VAL A 25 13.07 -2.40 -0.08
C VAL A 25 12.06 -1.95 -1.14
N GLU A 26 10.96 -2.69 -1.29
CA GLU A 26 9.86 -2.35 -2.20
C GLU A 26 9.10 -1.14 -1.68
N MET A 27 8.89 -1.05 -0.35
CA MET A 27 8.27 0.13 0.27
C MET A 27 9.13 1.38 0.09
N SER A 28 10.45 1.27 0.26
CA SER A 28 11.37 2.39 0.03
C SER A 28 11.34 2.87 -1.42
N ALA A 29 11.31 1.93 -2.38
CA ALA A 29 11.16 2.26 -3.80
C ALA A 29 9.81 2.93 -4.09
N ALA A 30 8.71 2.39 -3.57
CA ALA A 30 7.38 2.96 -3.75
C ALA A 30 7.30 4.38 -3.18
N LYS A 31 7.88 4.63 -2.00
CA LYS A 31 7.98 5.96 -1.40
C LYS A 31 8.86 6.92 -2.21
N ALA A 32 9.87 6.42 -2.91
CA ALA A 32 10.72 7.22 -3.78
C ALA A 32 10.05 7.57 -5.12
N MET A 33 9.08 6.75 -5.56
CA MET A 33 8.29 6.99 -6.78
C MET A 33 7.14 7.98 -6.59
N LEU A 34 6.83 8.40 -5.36
CA LEU A 34 5.84 9.44 -5.10
C LEU A 34 6.39 10.81 -5.52
N ASP A 35 5.63 11.52 -6.34
CA ASP A 35 5.89 12.93 -6.66
C ASP A 35 5.62 13.83 -5.45
N GLU A 36 4.58 13.48 -4.68
CA GLU A 36 4.16 14.21 -3.48
C GLU A 36 3.78 13.21 -2.38
N LYS A 37 4.19 13.51 -1.15
CA LYS A 37 3.87 12.74 0.05
C LYS A 37 2.90 13.52 0.92
N TYR A 38 1.94 12.80 1.46
CA TYR A 38 0.94 13.35 2.35
C TYR A 38 1.25 12.93 3.79
N ASP A 39 1.46 13.91 4.66
CA ASP A 39 1.85 13.70 6.07
C ASP A 39 0.67 13.73 7.05
N PHE A 40 -0.57 13.66 6.56
CA PHE A 40 -1.74 13.62 7.43
C PHE A 40 -1.96 12.23 8.05
N PRO A 41 -2.50 12.17 9.28
CA PRO A 41 -2.73 10.91 9.97
C PRO A 41 -3.74 10.06 9.19
N VAL A 42 -3.33 8.83 8.87
CA VAL A 42 -4.22 7.81 8.30
C VAL A 42 -5.04 7.23 9.45
N PRO A 43 -6.37 7.11 9.33
CA PRO A 43 -7.18 6.44 10.35
C PRO A 43 -6.76 4.98 10.45
N SER A 44 -5.95 4.64 11.46
CA SER A 44 -5.61 3.24 11.74
C SER A 44 -6.79 2.56 12.42
N ARG A 45 -7.32 1.49 11.82
CA ARG A 45 -8.32 0.65 12.48
C ARG A 45 -7.73 0.05 13.78
N PRO A 46 -8.54 -0.12 14.84
CA PRO A 46 -8.10 -0.84 16.03
C PRO A 46 -7.56 -2.23 15.66
N GLY A 47 -6.29 -2.50 15.96
CA GLY A 47 -5.62 -3.76 15.62
C GLY A 47 -4.98 -3.81 14.22
N ASP A 48 -4.96 -2.69 13.49
CA ASP A 48 -4.14 -2.57 12.28
C ASP A 48 -2.78 -1.96 12.62
N THR A 49 -1.75 -2.80 12.58
CA THR A 49 -0.35 -2.39 12.76
C THR A 49 0.35 -2.07 11.44
N ASN A 50 -0.41 -2.04 10.34
CA ASN A 50 0.13 -1.69 9.02
C ASN A 50 0.46 -0.20 8.95
N ILE A 51 1.60 0.10 8.33
CA ILE A 51 2.04 1.47 8.09
C ILE A 51 1.52 1.88 6.71
N TYR A 52 0.62 2.85 6.70
CA TYR A 52 0.13 3.46 5.46
C TYR A 52 0.94 4.72 5.15
N THR A 53 1.27 4.91 3.88
CA THR A 53 1.88 6.12 3.34
C THR A 53 0.99 6.60 2.22
N LEU A 54 0.56 7.86 2.31
CA LEU A 54 -0.33 8.47 1.34
C LEU A 54 0.49 9.40 0.45
N GLY A 55 0.12 9.48 -0.82
CA GLY A 55 0.80 10.38 -1.74
C GLY A 55 0.17 10.43 -3.12
N ARG A 56 0.91 11.01 -4.05
CA ARG A 56 0.49 11.20 -5.44
C ARG A 56 1.60 10.82 -6.41
N ILE A 57 1.21 10.19 -7.51
CA ILE A 57 2.03 9.96 -8.69
C ILE A 57 1.27 10.52 -9.89
N GLY A 58 1.75 11.61 -10.45
CA GLY A 58 1.11 12.39 -11.50
C GLY A 58 -0.30 12.84 -11.09
N GLY A 59 -1.31 12.34 -11.82
CA GLY A 59 -2.73 12.57 -11.54
C GLY A 59 -3.38 11.53 -10.62
N HIS A 60 -2.65 10.53 -10.14
CA HIS A 60 -3.18 9.43 -9.35
C HIS A 60 -2.83 9.58 -7.88
N GLN A 61 -3.85 9.53 -7.03
CA GLN A 61 -3.71 9.47 -5.57
C GLN A 61 -3.45 8.01 -5.18
N VAL A 62 -2.33 7.77 -4.49
CA VAL A 62 -1.79 6.45 -4.18
C VAL A 62 -1.73 6.23 -2.67
N VAL A 63 -2.26 5.10 -2.20
CA VAL A 63 -2.03 4.57 -0.85
C VAL A 63 -0.99 3.46 -0.94
N ILE A 64 0.11 3.59 -0.22
CA ILE A 64 1.14 2.57 -0.10
C ILE A 64 1.04 1.95 1.28
N THR A 65 1.11 0.63 1.36
CA THR A 65 1.14 -0.11 2.62
C THR A 65 2.12 -1.28 2.53
N SER A 66 2.64 -1.71 3.68
CA SER A 66 3.53 -2.87 3.78
C SER A 66 2.85 -4.02 4.50
N LEU A 67 3.28 -5.24 4.21
CA LEU A 67 2.85 -6.39 5.02
C LEU A 67 3.29 -6.24 6.48
N PRO A 68 2.54 -6.85 7.43
CA PRO A 68 2.95 -6.91 8.82
C PRO A 68 4.32 -7.59 8.93
N ALA A 69 5.19 -7.03 9.78
CA ALA A 69 6.51 -7.61 10.04
C ALA A 69 6.40 -9.10 10.43
N GLY A 70 7.19 -9.95 9.78
CA GLY A 70 7.23 -11.39 10.06
C GLY A 70 6.10 -12.22 9.44
N LYS A 71 5.22 -11.64 8.61
CA LYS A 71 4.16 -12.37 7.89
C LYS A 71 4.28 -12.24 6.36
N PRO A 72 5.31 -12.81 5.73
CA PRO A 72 5.36 -12.87 4.28
C PRO A 72 4.29 -13.84 3.75
N GLY A 73 3.77 -13.56 2.55
CA GLY A 73 2.90 -14.49 1.81
C GLY A 73 1.58 -13.89 1.32
N VAL A 74 0.93 -14.66 0.44
CA VAL A 74 -0.31 -14.26 -0.26
C VAL A 74 -1.44 -13.93 0.70
N THR A 75 -1.59 -14.70 1.80
CA THR A 75 -2.65 -14.47 2.80
C THR A 75 -2.50 -13.14 3.52
N ALA A 76 -1.28 -12.79 3.92
CA ALA A 76 -1.02 -11.51 4.57
C ALA A 76 -1.29 -10.34 3.60
N ALA A 77 -0.85 -10.48 2.35
CA ALA A 77 -1.12 -9.50 1.30
C ALA A 77 -2.62 -9.32 1.03
N ALA A 78 -3.38 -10.42 0.97
CA ALA A 78 -4.83 -10.37 0.79
C ALA A 78 -5.52 -9.65 1.96
N VAL A 79 -5.12 -9.92 3.21
CA VAL A 79 -5.67 -9.24 4.40
C VAL A 79 -5.39 -7.74 4.35
N VAL A 80 -4.15 -7.34 4.07
CA VAL A 80 -3.78 -5.92 3.98
C VAL A 80 -4.50 -5.23 2.82
N ALA A 81 -4.56 -5.86 1.66
CA ALA A 81 -5.28 -5.33 0.51
C ALA A 81 -6.78 -5.15 0.82
N THR A 82 -7.39 -6.12 1.52
CA THR A 82 -8.81 -6.06 1.90
C THR A 82 -9.07 -4.91 2.88
N ARG A 83 -8.18 -4.69 3.86
CA ARG A 83 -8.25 -3.56 4.79
C ARG A 83 -8.12 -2.22 4.06
N MET A 84 -7.12 -2.11 3.19
CA MET A 84 -6.88 -0.92 2.38
C MET A 84 -8.09 -0.57 1.49
N LEU A 85 -8.72 -1.57 0.85
CA LEU A 85 -9.94 -1.36 0.06
C LEU A 85 -11.14 -0.95 0.92
N ALA A 86 -11.24 -1.47 2.15
CA ALA A 86 -12.30 -1.09 3.08
C ALA A 86 -12.14 0.36 3.58
N ASP A 87 -10.90 0.81 3.77
CA ASP A 87 -10.59 2.16 4.25
C ASP A 87 -10.52 3.20 3.12
N SER A 88 -10.46 2.75 1.85
CA SER A 88 -10.42 3.61 0.66
C SER A 88 -11.28 3.04 -0.47
N PRO A 89 -12.61 3.27 -0.43
CA PRO A 89 -13.57 2.67 -1.36
C PRO A 89 -13.42 3.18 -2.80
N ASP A 90 -12.77 4.34 -3.01
CA ASP A 90 -12.52 4.89 -4.33
C ASP A 90 -11.33 4.24 -5.07
N ILE A 91 -10.64 3.26 -4.46
CA ILE A 91 -9.54 2.55 -5.11
C ILE A 91 -10.08 1.77 -6.32
N ARG A 92 -9.53 2.08 -7.49
CA ARG A 92 -9.85 1.43 -8.77
C ARG A 92 -8.80 0.41 -9.19
N PHE A 93 -7.56 0.61 -8.75
CA PHE A 93 -6.42 -0.21 -9.15
C PHE A 93 -5.62 -0.65 -7.92
N GLY A 94 -5.28 -1.93 -7.84
CA GLY A 94 -4.42 -2.50 -6.80
C GLY A 94 -3.14 -3.08 -7.39
N LEU A 95 -1.99 -2.68 -6.87
CA LEU A 95 -0.67 -3.24 -7.21
C LEU A 95 -0.12 -4.01 -6.02
N MET A 96 0.31 -5.25 -6.24
CA MET A 96 1.09 -6.04 -5.29
C MET A 96 2.51 -6.21 -5.85
N VAL A 97 3.50 -5.68 -5.15
CA VAL A 97 4.92 -5.86 -5.49
C VAL A 97 5.50 -6.93 -4.57
N GLY A 98 6.21 -7.88 -5.18
CA GLY A 98 6.84 -9.00 -4.49
C GLY A 98 7.93 -9.65 -5.34
N ILE A 99 8.94 -10.21 -4.67
CA ILE A 99 9.94 -11.08 -5.30
C ILE A 99 9.38 -12.50 -5.36
N ALA A 100 9.40 -13.12 -6.55
CA ALA A 100 9.04 -14.53 -6.74
C ALA A 100 10.27 -15.35 -7.13
N SER A 101 10.37 -16.57 -6.60
CA SER A 101 11.35 -17.57 -7.03
C SER A 101 10.67 -18.57 -7.97
N SER A 102 11.31 -18.91 -9.09
CA SER A 102 10.82 -19.92 -10.04
C SER A 102 11.81 -21.06 -10.15
N THR A 103 11.33 -22.29 -9.96
CA THR A 103 12.10 -23.50 -10.23
C THR A 103 11.66 -24.09 -11.57
N ARG A 104 12.59 -24.23 -12.52
CA ARG A 104 12.35 -25.00 -13.74
C ARG A 104 12.27 -26.48 -13.38
N GLY A 105 11.11 -27.11 -13.58
CA GLY A 105 10.99 -28.55 -13.52
C GLY A 105 11.93 -29.20 -14.53
N GLY A 106 12.88 -30.00 -14.06
CA GLY A 106 13.72 -30.83 -14.93
C GLY A 106 12.88 -31.82 -15.74
N PRO A 107 13.43 -32.38 -16.83
CA PRO A 107 12.68 -33.28 -17.70
C PRO A 107 12.16 -34.46 -16.88
N ARG A 108 10.84 -34.61 -16.85
CA ARG A 108 10.19 -35.85 -16.40
C ARG A 108 10.56 -36.90 -17.43
N THR A 109 11.61 -37.67 -17.16
CA THR A 109 11.88 -38.90 -17.90
C THR A 109 10.69 -39.83 -17.67
N ALA A 110 9.77 -39.89 -18.63
CA ALA A 110 8.80 -40.95 -18.72
C ALA A 110 9.57 -42.24 -19.00
N ARG A 111 9.50 -43.18 -18.07
CA ARG A 111 9.98 -44.55 -18.24
C ARG A 111 8.84 -45.39 -18.80
#